data_AF-A0A357M7Z2-F1
#
_entry.id   AF-A0A357M7Z2-F1
#
_cell.length_a   1.000
_cell.length_b   1.000
_cell.length_c   1.000
_cell.angle_alpha   90.00
_cell.angle_beta   90.00
_cell.angle_gamma   90.00
#
_symmetry.space_group_name_H-M   'P 1'
#
loop_
_entity.id
_entity.type
_entity.pdbx_description
1 polymer ?
#
loop_
_entity_poly.entity_id
_entity_poly.type
_entity_poly.pdbx_seq_one_letter_code
_entity_poly.pdbx_strand_id
1 'polypeptide(L)'
;MKKKTRKLLIRKYAVMLLLCILCLLYLYLGDWLFGYGLGNIGYILNYLLYTASEKVAACILLLCLIIPDILAWKTGHQPERGGEL
;
A
#
# COMPACT_ATOMS: atom_id res chain seq x y z
N MET A 1 -3.40 -7.86 24.75
CA MET A 1 -3.29 -6.74 23.79
C MET A 1 -2.35 -7.06 22.62
N LYS A 2 -1.02 -7.15 22.83
CA LYS A 2 0.02 -7.35 21.78
C LYS A 2 -0.29 -8.38 20.68
N LYS A 3 -0.69 -9.61 21.02
CA LYS A 3 -0.99 -10.67 20.03
C LYS A 3 -2.20 -10.32 19.13
N LYS A 4 -3.22 -9.63 19.67
CA LYS A 4 -4.41 -9.19 18.91
C LYS A 4 -4.04 -8.08 17.93
N THR A 5 -3.32 -7.05 18.40
CA THR A 5 -2.80 -5.94 17.57
C THR A 5 -1.93 -6.46 16.42
N ARG A 6 -1.02 -7.40 16.71
CA ARG A 6 -0.17 -8.03 15.70
C ARG A 6 -0.99 -8.79 14.65
N LYS A 7 -1.93 -9.64 15.07
CA LYS A 7 -2.80 -10.38 14.15
C LYS A 7 -3.60 -9.43 13.25
N LEU A 8 -4.08 -8.32 13.79
CA LEU A 8 -4.83 -7.30 13.05
C LEU A 8 -3.95 -6.58 12.01
N LEU A 9 -2.73 -6.17 12.38
CA LEU A 9 -1.76 -5.55 11.46
C LEU A 9 -1.35 -6.53 10.34
N ILE A 10 -1.03 -7.79 10.64
CA ILE A 10 -0.73 -8.80 9.61
C ILE A 10 -1.90 -8.92 8.63
N ARG A 11 -3.14 -9.01 9.14
CA ARG A 11 -4.32 -9.12 8.28
C ARG A 11 -4.50 -7.88 7.41
N LYS A 12 -4.30 -6.67 7.95
CA LYS A 12 -4.34 -5.41 7.20
C LYS A 12 -3.35 -5.43 6.03
N TYR A 13 -2.09 -5.76 6.29
CA TYR A 13 -1.05 -5.79 5.26
C TYR A 13 -1.25 -6.94 4.26
N ALA A 14 -1.77 -8.09 4.69
CA ALA A 14 -2.11 -9.19 3.77
C ALA A 14 -3.23 -8.80 2.80
N VAL A 15 -4.29 -8.14 3.28
CA VAL A 15 -5.38 -7.63 2.43
C VAL A 15 -4.88 -6.54 1.49
N MET A 16 -4.04 -5.62 2.00
CA MET A 16 -3.45 -4.57 1.18
C MET A 16 -2.59 -5.16 0.06
N LEU A 17 -1.74 -6.14 0.37
CA LEU A 17 -0.90 -6.83 -0.61
C LEU A 17 -1.73 -7.58 -1.65
N LEU A 18 -2.79 -8.27 -1.21
CA LEU A 18 -3.72 -8.93 -2.13
C LEU A 18 -4.37 -7.92 -3.09
N LEU A 19 -4.87 -6.80 -2.57
CA LEU A 19 -5.48 -5.74 -3.40
C LEU A 19 -4.47 -5.13 -4.38
N CYS A 20 -3.24 -4.85 -3.94
CA CYS A 20 -2.17 -4.37 -4.82
C CYS A 20 -1.90 -5.35 -5.96
N ILE A 21 -1.81 -6.65 -5.68
CA ILE A 21 -1.62 -7.68 -6.71
C ILE A 21 -2.80 -7.70 -7.68
N LEU A 22 -4.04 -7.66 -7.19
CA LEU A 22 -5.23 -7.63 -8.04
C LEU A 22 -5.26 -6.38 -8.94
N CYS A 23 -4.91 -5.21 -8.42
CA CYS A 23 -4.81 -3.99 -9.21
C CYS A 23 -3.74 -4.10 -10.30
N LEU A 24 -2.57 -4.64 -9.97
CA LEU A 24 -1.51 -4.85 -10.96
C LEU A 24 -1.93 -5.87 -12.03
N LEU A 25 -2.53 -6.99 -11.63
CA LEU A 25 -3.07 -7.98 -12.57
C LEU A 25 -4.14 -7.38 -13.48
N TYR A 26 -5.01 -6.52 -12.95
CA TYR A 26 -6.01 -5.83 -13.74
C TYR A 26 -5.38 -4.91 -14.79
N LEU A 27 -4.32 -4.16 -14.43
CA LEU A 27 -3.57 -3.34 -15.38
C LEU A 27 -2.88 -4.20 -16.45
N TYR A 28 -2.21 -5.28 -16.05
CA TYR A 28 -1.58 -6.22 -16.99
C TYR A 28 -2.59 -6.87 -17.94
N LEU A 29 -3.79 -7.21 -17.43
CA LEU A 29 -4.86 -7.75 -18.23
C LEU A 29 -5.38 -6.74 -19.26
N GLY A 30 -5.54 -5.48 -18.85
CA GLY A 30 -5.89 -4.38 -19.77
C GLY A 30 -4.82 -4.20 -20.85
N ASP A 31 -3.55 -4.09 -20.45
CA ASP A 31 -2.43 -3.96 -21.38
C ASP A 31 -2.35 -5.11 -22.37
N TRP A 32 -2.63 -6.34 -21.92
CA TRP A 32 -2.70 -7.51 -22.79
C TRP A 32 -3.89 -7.47 -23.74
N LEU A 33 -5.09 -7.15 -23.26
CA LEU A 33 -6.32 -7.10 -24.05
C LEU A 33 -6.23 -6.07 -25.19
N PHE A 34 -5.57 -4.94 -24.95
CA PHE A 34 -5.40 -3.88 -25.94
C PHE A 34 -4.09 -3.99 -26.73
N GLY A 35 -3.26 -5.02 -26.48
CA GLY A 35 -2.04 -5.28 -27.25
C GLY A 35 -0.84 -4.37 -26.93
N TYR A 36 -0.85 -3.67 -25.80
CA TYR A 36 0.24 -2.77 -25.37
C TYR A 36 1.49 -3.52 -24.84
N GLY A 37 1.35 -4.81 -24.50
CA GLY A 37 2.46 -5.66 -24.03
C GLY A 37 2.94 -5.33 -22.61
N LEU A 38 3.94 -6.08 -22.11
CA LEU A 38 4.42 -5.99 -20.72
C LEU A 38 5.22 -4.71 -20.40
N GLY A 39 5.66 -3.97 -21.41
CA GLY A 39 6.47 -2.76 -21.25
C GLY A 39 5.66 -1.50 -20.89
N ASN A 40 4.34 -1.51 -21.11
CA ASN A 40 3.49 -0.34 -20.92
C ASN A 40 3.29 0.05 -19.45
N ILE A 41 3.32 -0.91 -18.53
CA ILE A 41 3.26 -0.62 -17.09
C ILE A 41 4.42 0.24 -16.60
N GLY A 42 5.63 0.07 -17.14
CA GLY A 42 6.76 0.94 -16.81
C GLY A 42 6.53 2.39 -17.25
N TYR A 43 5.88 2.57 -18.39
CA TYR A 43 5.46 3.87 -18.90
C TYR A 43 4.36 4.48 -18.01
N ILE A 44 3.30 3.73 -17.71
CA ILE A 44 2.20 4.18 -16.82
C ILE A 44 2.73 4.57 -15.43
N LEU A 45 3.63 3.77 -14.85
CA LEU A 45 4.24 4.08 -13.55
C LEU A 45 5.06 5.37 -13.57
N ASN A 46 5.73 5.66 -14.68
CA ASN A 46 6.45 6.91 -14.85
C ASN A 46 5.47 8.09 -14.95
N TYR A 47 4.32 7.94 -15.61
CA TYR A 47 3.28 8.96 -15.61
C TYR A 47 2.63 9.19 -14.24
N LEU A 48 2.50 8.13 -13.43
CA LEU A 48 1.86 8.23 -12.11
C LEU A 48 2.69 9.04 -11.11
N LEU A 49 4.02 8.96 -11.19
CA LEU A 49 4.96 9.72 -10.37
C LEU A 49 6.06 10.25 -11.28
N TYR A 50 5.75 11.29 -12.03
CA TYR A 50 6.61 11.78 -13.11
C TYR A 50 7.84 12.51 -12.56
N THR A 51 7.60 13.46 -11.66
CA THR A 51 8.62 14.33 -11.10
C THR A 51 9.29 13.73 -9.86
N ALA A 52 10.51 14.18 -9.59
CA ALA A 52 11.22 13.80 -8.36
C ALA A 52 10.45 14.22 -7.10
N SER A 53 9.79 15.38 -7.13
CA SER A 53 8.94 15.86 -6.04
C SER A 53 7.75 14.94 -5.75
N GLU A 54 7.07 14.41 -6.78
CA GLU A 54 5.95 13.48 -6.61
C GLU A 54 6.42 12.16 -6.01
N LYS A 55 7.56 11.63 -6.47
CA LYS A 55 8.16 10.42 -5.91
C LYS A 55 8.49 10.60 -4.44
N VAL A 56 9.12 11.72 -4.07
CA VAL A 56 9.46 12.04 -2.67
C VAL A 56 8.20 12.20 -1.82
N ALA A 57 7.18 12.92 -2.31
CA ALA A 57 5.92 13.11 -1.61
C ALA A 57 5.21 11.76 -1.36
N ALA A 58 5.15 10.89 -2.37
CA ALA A 58 4.59 9.55 -2.23
C ALA A 58 5.35 8.71 -1.19
N CYS A 59 6.69 8.77 -1.18
CA CYS A 59 7.49 8.12 -0.14
C CYS A 59 7.19 8.65 1.26
N ILE A 60 7.07 9.97 1.44
CA ILE A 60 6.73 10.57 2.73
C ILE A 60 5.35 10.11 3.20
N LEU A 61 4.35 10.15 2.33
CA LEU A 61 2.99 9.69 2.64
C LEU A 61 2.96 8.21 3.04
N LEU A 62 3.72 7.37 2.32
CA LEU A 62 3.84 5.94 2.62
C LEU A 62 4.52 5.72 3.99
N LEU A 63 5.54 6.51 4.32
CA LEU A 63 6.18 6.48 5.63
C LEU A 63 5.22 6.92 6.74
N CYS A 64 4.43 7.98 6.54
CA CYS A 64 3.41 8.42 7.48
C CYS A 64 2.36 7.33 7.77
N LEU A 65 2.09 6.44 6.81
CA LEU A 65 1.18 5.31 6.99
C LEU A 65 1.84 4.13 7.73
N ILE A 66 3.10 3.81 7.41
CA ILE A 66 3.79 2.61 7.92
C ILE A 66 4.42 2.83 9.31
N ILE A 67 5.02 4.00 9.56
CA ILE A 67 5.69 4.32 10.83
C ILE A 67 4.77 4.12 12.05
N PRO A 68 3.54 4.66 12.10
CA PRO A 68 2.68 4.46 13.27
C PRO A 68 2.30 2.99 13.48
N ASP A 69 2.14 2.22 12.41
CA ASP A 69 1.86 0.79 12.49
C ASP A 69 3.05 -0.01 13.04
N ILE A 70 4.29 0.33 12.63
CA ILE A 70 5.53 -0.27 13.16
C ILE A 70 5.67 0.05 14.65
N LEU A 71 5.40 1.31 15.04
CA LEU A 71 5.41 1.71 16.44
C LEU A 71 4.38 0.93 17.26
N ALA A 72 3.13 0.83 16.77
CA ALA A 72 2.06 0.04 17.40
C ALA A 72 2.42 -1.45 17.50
N TRP A 73 3.13 -2.00 16.53
CA TRP A 73 3.63 -3.38 16.56
C TRP A 73 4.67 -3.62 17.66
N LYS A 74 5.57 -2.66 17.86
CA LYS A 74 6.66 -2.72 18.86
C LYS A 74 6.14 -2.46 20.28
N THR A 75 5.39 -1.38 20.49
CA THR A 75 4.87 -0.99 21.80
C THR A 75 3.71 -1.87 22.23
N GLY A 76 2.92 -2.39 21.28
CA GLY A 76 1.71 -3.15 21.56
C GLY A 76 0.53 -2.30 22.04
N HIS A 77 0.72 -0.98 22.04
CA HIS A 77 -0.32 0.01 22.26
C HIS A 77 -0.84 0.41 20.89
N GLN A 78 -2.08 0.02 20.60
CA GLN A 78 -2.83 0.62 19.52
C GLN A 78 -3.65 1.73 20.17
N PRO A 79 -3.51 3.00 19.76
CA PRO A 79 -4.43 4.02 20.23
C PRO A 79 -5.83 3.51 19.91
N GLU A 80 -6.71 3.49 20.92
CA GLU A 80 -8.09 3.08 20.73
C GLU A 80 -8.66 3.90 19.57
N ARG A 81 -9.29 3.22 18.61
CA ARG A 81 -10.06 3.92 17.59
C ARG A 81 -11.18 4.61 18.36
N GLY A 82 -11.01 5.89 18.70
CA GLY A 82 -11.98 6.71 19.44
C GLY A 82 -13.26 7.02 18.65
N GLY A 83 -13.83 6.01 18.00
CA GLY A 83 -15.05 6.07 17.20
C GLY A 83 -16.04 4.96 17.56
N GLU A 84 -15.93 4.40 18.76
CA GLU A 84 -16.93 3.53 19.36
C GLU A 84 -17.51 4.26 20.58
N LEU A 85 -18.35 5.28 20.32
CA LEU A 85 -19.30 5.86 21.27
C LEU A 85 -20.69 5.80 20.64
#